data_AF-A0A6I6CZH0-F1
#
_entry.id   AF-A0A6I6CZH0-F1
#
_cell.length_a   1.000
_cell.length_b   1.000
_cell.length_c   1.000
_cell.angle_alpha   90.00
_cell.angle_beta   90.00
_cell.angle_gamma   90.00
#
_symmetry.space_group_name_H-M   'P 1'
#
loop_
_entity.id
_entity.type
_entity.pdbx_description
1 polymer ?
#
loop_
_entity_poly.entity_id
_entity_poly.type
_entity_poly.pdbx_seq_one_letter_code
_entity_poly.pdbx_strand_id
1 'polypeptide(L)'
;MTNAVSIDSSIDELDGLGRSLDQIASLLEAGHQEEALSEMADGLDRAESHIAELVLEAESRQQLGDPRLIALKSDWLGRFERFFSLVERTRHQLDGEAELRLSRHRAADAYLKNQAS
;
A
#
# COMPACT_ATOMS: atom_id res chain seq x y z
N MET A 1 1.39 -28.81 19.33
CA MET A 1 -0.03 -28.62 18.97
C MET A 1 -0.09 -27.31 18.22
N THR A 2 -0.18 -27.36 16.89
CA THR A 2 -0.33 -26.16 16.05
C THR A 2 -1.73 -25.62 16.30
N ASN A 3 -1.83 -24.41 16.88
CA ASN A 3 -3.08 -23.67 16.91
C ASN A 3 -3.42 -23.38 15.45
N ALA A 4 -4.31 -24.18 14.87
CA ALA A 4 -4.87 -23.86 13.56
C ALA A 4 -5.59 -22.52 13.73
N VAL A 5 -5.02 -21.45 13.16
CA VAL A 5 -5.72 -20.17 13.06
C VAL A 5 -7.02 -20.47 12.34
N SER A 6 -8.14 -20.07 12.95
CA SER A 6 -9.44 -20.25 12.31
C SER A 6 -9.49 -19.36 11.08
N ILE A 7 -10.05 -19.88 9.98
CA ILE A 7 -10.32 -19.08 8.77
C ILE A 7 -11.05 -17.79 9.12
N ASP A 8 -12.00 -17.84 10.07
CA ASP A 8 -12.70 -16.64 10.54
C ASP A 8 -11.76 -15.60 11.18
N SER A 9 -10.76 -16.04 11.95
CA SER A 9 -9.77 -15.15 12.56
C SER A 9 -8.90 -14.49 11.48
N SER A 10 -8.45 -15.27 10.49
CA SER A 10 -7.68 -14.73 9.37
C SER A 10 -8.47 -13.73 8.54
N ILE A 11 -9.76 -13.99 8.31
CA ILE A 11 -10.67 -13.03 7.64
C ILE A 11 -10.76 -11.74 8.46
N ASP A 12 -11.01 -11.82 9.76
CA ASP A 12 -11.16 -10.65 10.63
C ASP A 12 -9.85 -9.84 10.75
N GLU A 13 -8.70 -10.53 10.78
CA GLU A 13 -7.37 -9.92 10.76
C GLU A 13 -7.09 -9.18 9.44
N LEU A 14 -7.44 -9.79 8.30
CA LEU A 14 -7.36 -9.15 7.00
C LEU A 14 -8.30 -7.93 6.93
N ASP A 15 -9.54 -8.02 7.40
CA ASP A 15 -10.43 -6.85 7.47
C ASP A 15 -9.83 -5.72 8.32
N GLY A 16 -9.15 -6.07 9.42
CA GLY A 16 -8.41 -5.12 10.26
C GLY A 16 -7.26 -4.45 9.52
N LEU A 17 -6.44 -5.23 8.82
CA LEU A 17 -5.34 -4.73 8.01
C LEU A 17 -5.85 -3.82 6.88
N GLY A 18 -6.93 -4.21 6.21
CA GLY A 18 -7.58 -3.40 5.18
C GLY A 18 -7.98 -2.02 5.70
N ARG A 19 -8.62 -1.94 6.87
CA ARG A 19 -8.99 -0.66 7.50
C ARG A 19 -7.78 0.20 7.86
N SER A 20 -6.67 -0.43 8.28
CA SER A 20 -5.42 0.29 8.53
C SER A 20 -4.86 0.89 7.25
N LEU A 21 -4.86 0.13 6.15
CA LEU A 21 -4.39 0.62 4.85
C LEU A 21 -5.30 1.71 4.26
N ASP A 22 -6.60 1.69 4.55
CA ASP A 22 -7.51 2.79 4.20
C ASP A 22 -7.13 4.10 4.89
N GLN A 23 -6.68 4.03 6.15
CA GLN A 23 -6.22 5.20 6.90
C GLN A 23 -4.91 5.73 6.32
N ILE A 24 -3.97 4.84 5.99
CA ILE A 24 -2.71 5.20 5.33
C ILE A 24 -2.99 5.83 3.95
N ALA A 25 -3.91 5.28 3.16
CA ALA A 25 -4.35 5.87 1.91
C ALA A 25 -4.87 7.31 2.11
N SER A 26 -5.66 7.54 3.16
CA SER A 26 -6.17 8.87 3.47
C SER A 26 -5.04 9.85 3.83
N LEU A 27 -3.98 9.39 4.50
CA LEU A 27 -2.77 10.19 4.79
C LEU A 27 -2.00 10.55 3.52
N LEU A 28 -1.86 9.59 2.60
CA LEU A 28 -1.23 9.82 1.29
C LEU A 28 -2.00 10.87 0.48
N GLU A 29 -3.33 10.77 0.45
CA GLU A 29 -4.21 11.75 -0.20
C GLU A 29 -4.12 13.14 0.45
N ALA A 30 -3.87 13.21 1.75
CA ALA A 30 -3.65 14.46 2.48
C ALA A 30 -2.24 15.06 2.29
N GLY A 31 -1.33 14.38 1.59
CA GLY A 31 0.02 14.85 1.31
C GLY A 31 1.07 14.45 2.36
N HIS A 32 0.75 13.55 3.29
CA HIS A 32 1.74 12.95 4.21
C HIS A 32 2.42 11.76 3.52
N GLN A 33 3.33 12.02 2.58
CA GLN A 33 3.70 11.04 1.56
C GLN A 33 4.82 10.06 1.96
N GLU A 34 5.88 10.52 2.62
CA GLU A 34 7.13 9.73 2.71
C GLU A 34 7.02 8.52 3.65
N GLU A 35 6.59 8.72 4.90
CA GLU A 35 6.39 7.62 5.87
C GLU A 35 5.19 6.74 5.49
N ALA A 36 4.09 7.35 5.04
CA ALA A 36 2.87 6.61 4.69
C ALA A 36 3.05 5.72 3.45
N LEU A 37 3.92 6.07 2.49
CA LEU A 37 4.19 5.20 1.34
C LEU A 37 4.91 3.93 1.77
N SER A 38 5.88 4.05 2.69
CA SER A 38 6.61 2.89 3.22
C SER A 38 5.67 1.99 4.03
N GLU A 39 4.86 2.58 4.91
CA GLU A 39 3.88 1.82 5.72
C GLU A 39 2.82 1.14 4.84
N MET A 40 2.38 1.80 3.76
CA MET A 40 1.46 1.22 2.79
C MET A 40 2.09 0.00 2.10
N ALA A 41 3.34 0.12 1.64
CA ALA A 41 4.03 -0.98 0.98
C ALA A 41 4.18 -2.20 1.91
N ASP A 42 4.66 -1.98 3.14
CA ASP A 42 4.80 -3.04 4.14
C ASP A 42 3.45 -3.70 4.48
N GLY A 43 2.38 -2.90 4.54
CA GLY A 43 1.04 -3.40 4.79
C GLY A 43 0.47 -4.23 3.63
N LEU A 44 0.74 -3.83 2.38
CA LEU A 44 0.36 -4.57 1.18
C LEU A 44 1.07 -5.93 1.11
N ASP A 45 2.37 -5.96 1.39
CA ASP A 45 3.16 -7.22 1.40
C ASP A 45 2.65 -8.20 2.47
N ARG A 46 2.28 -7.67 3.65
CA ARG A 46 1.64 -8.47 4.72
C ARG A 46 0.27 -8.98 4.29
N ALA A 47 -0.54 -8.15 3.64
CA ALA A 47 -1.86 -8.54 3.15
C ALA A 47 -1.75 -9.65 2.10
N GLU A 48 -0.84 -9.51 1.14
CA GLU A 48 -0.60 -10.52 0.10
C GLU A 48 -0.18 -11.86 0.70
N SER A 49 0.78 -11.84 1.63
CA SER A 49 1.26 -13.04 2.31
C SER A 49 0.12 -13.73 3.08
N HIS A 50 -0.67 -12.97 3.84
CA HIS A 50 -1.75 -13.53 4.65
C HIS A 50 -2.92 -14.02 3.79
N ILE A 51 -3.26 -13.35 2.69
CA ILE A 51 -4.26 -13.84 1.72
C ILE A 51 -3.80 -15.16 1.10
N ALA A 52 -2.52 -15.29 0.73
CA ALA A 52 -1.98 -16.53 0.16
C ALA A 52 -2.08 -17.70 1.15
N GLU A 53 -1.73 -17.47 2.42
CA GLU A 53 -1.88 -18.47 3.49
C GLU A 53 -3.35 -18.87 3.71
N LEU A 54 -4.26 -17.89 3.73
CA LEU A 54 -5.69 -18.13 3.89
C LEU A 54 -6.27 -18.96 2.74
N VAL A 55 -5.84 -18.71 1.51
CA VAL A 55 -6.28 -19.49 0.34
C VAL A 55 -5.82 -20.95 0.45
N LEU A 56 -4.56 -21.19 0.83
CA LEU A 56 -4.03 -22.55 1.04
C LEU A 56 -4.80 -23.29 2.13
N GLU A 57 -5.07 -22.61 3.25
CA GLU A 57 -5.83 -23.20 4.36
C GLU A 57 -7.27 -23.51 3.94
N ALA A 58 -7.95 -22.57 3.28
CA ALA A 58 -9.31 -22.76 2.77
C ALA A 58 -9.39 -23.88 1.73
N GLU A 59 -8.39 -24.02 0.85
CA GLU A 59 -8.29 -25.12 -0.11
C GLU A 59 -8.14 -26.47 0.62
N SER A 60 -7.24 -26.55 1.61
CA SER A 60 -7.01 -27.77 2.39
C SER A 60 -8.27 -28.28 3.10
N ARG A 61 -9.16 -27.35 3.49
CA ARG A 61 -10.45 -27.63 4.15
C ARG A 61 -11.62 -27.76 3.18
N GLN A 62 -11.40 -27.60 1.87
CA GLN A 62 -12.44 -27.59 0.83
C GLN A 62 -13.51 -26.49 1.06
N GLN A 63 -13.08 -25.34 1.60
CA GLN A 63 -13.94 -24.21 1.96
C GLN A 63 -13.80 -23.01 1.01
N LEU A 64 -13.15 -23.14 -0.14
CA LEU A 64 -13.02 -22.05 -1.12
C LEU A 64 -14.35 -21.45 -1.62
N GLY A 65 -15.45 -22.20 -1.49
CA GLY A 65 -16.81 -21.74 -1.79
C GLY A 65 -17.48 -20.93 -0.67
N ASP A 66 -16.79 -20.71 0.46
CA ASP A 66 -17.34 -19.94 1.58
C ASP A 66 -17.67 -18.50 1.13
N PRO A 67 -18.91 -18.03 1.33
CA PRO A 67 -19.33 -16.68 0.94
C PRO A 67 -18.47 -15.56 1.54
N ARG A 68 -17.94 -15.73 2.77
CA ARG A 68 -17.07 -14.73 3.41
C ARG A 68 -15.72 -14.65 2.71
N LEU A 69 -15.14 -15.78 2.30
CA LEU A 69 -13.89 -15.80 1.54
C LEU A 69 -14.06 -15.17 0.15
N ILE A 70 -15.18 -15.44 -0.50
CA ILE A 70 -15.51 -14.82 -1.79
C ILE A 70 -15.68 -13.30 -1.65
N ALA A 71 -16.39 -12.85 -0.61
CA ALA A 71 -16.57 -11.43 -0.31
C ALA A 71 -15.24 -10.75 0.01
N LEU A 72 -14.42 -11.36 0.86
CA LEU A 72 -13.08 -10.89 1.22
C LEU A 72 -12.20 -10.74 -0.02
N LYS A 73 -12.16 -11.75 -0.90
CA LYS A 73 -11.42 -11.69 -2.17
C LYS A 73 -11.86 -10.50 -3.03
N SER A 74 -13.17 -10.28 -3.15
CA SER A 74 -13.71 -9.17 -3.94
C SER A 74 -13.34 -7.82 -3.35
N ASP A 75 -13.42 -7.68 -2.03
CA ASP A 75 -13.05 -6.45 -1.31
C ASP A 75 -11.55 -6.14 -1.49
N TRP A 76 -10.70 -7.14 -1.27
CA TRP A 76 -9.26 -6.98 -1.41
C TRP A 76 -8.80 -6.70 -2.83
N LEU A 77 -9.44 -7.28 -3.85
CA LEU A 77 -9.16 -6.94 -5.24
C LEU A 77 -9.39 -5.44 -5.49
N GLY A 78 -10.53 -4.91 -5.06
CA GLY A 78 -10.82 -3.47 -5.19
C GLY A 78 -9.87 -2.59 -4.37
N ARG A 79 -9.46 -3.05 -3.18
CA ARG A 79 -8.44 -2.37 -2.36
C ARG A 79 -7.10 -2.31 -3.08
N PHE A 80 -6.59 -3.43 -3.60
CA PHE A 80 -5.33 -3.48 -4.32
C PHE A 80 -5.33 -2.53 -5.52
N GLU A 81 -6.36 -2.57 -6.37
CA GLU A 81 -6.47 -1.67 -7.53
C GLU A 81 -6.40 -0.19 -7.12
N ARG A 82 -7.13 0.19 -6.07
CA ARG A 82 -7.13 1.56 -5.55
C ARG A 82 -5.78 1.93 -4.93
N PHE A 83 -5.20 1.07 -4.11
CA PHE A 83 -3.94 1.32 -3.42
C PHE A 83 -2.76 1.42 -4.39
N PHE A 84 -2.67 0.53 -5.38
CA PHE A 84 -1.64 0.62 -6.42
C PHE A 84 -1.75 1.92 -7.21
N SER A 85 -2.96 2.29 -7.62
CA SER A 85 -3.19 3.55 -8.35
C SER A 85 -2.79 4.78 -7.53
N LEU A 86 -3.03 4.76 -6.21
CA LEU A 86 -2.65 5.83 -5.29
C LEU A 86 -1.13 5.90 -5.12
N VAL A 87 -0.48 4.77 -4.84
CA VAL A 87 0.98 4.69 -4.66
C VAL A 87 1.71 5.15 -5.93
N GLU A 88 1.28 4.69 -7.12
CA GLU A 88 1.88 5.09 -8.39
C GLU A 88 1.76 6.60 -8.62
N ARG A 89 0.58 7.17 -8.37
CA ARG A 89 0.34 8.61 -8.49
C ARG A 89 1.21 9.41 -7.52
N THR A 90 1.26 9.01 -6.25
CA THR A 90 2.05 9.70 -5.23
C THR A 90 3.55 9.65 -5.56
N ARG A 91 4.04 8.50 -6.05
CA ARG A 91 5.44 8.38 -6.51
C ARG A 91 5.77 9.36 -7.63
N HIS A 92 4.91 9.46 -8.65
CA HIS A 92 5.10 10.41 -9.74
C HIS A 92 5.09 11.88 -9.29
N GLN A 93 4.30 12.22 -8.27
CA GLN A 93 4.31 13.56 -7.68
C GLN A 93 5.66 13.85 -7.00
N LEU A 94 6.17 12.91 -6.20
CA LEU A 94 7.47 13.04 -5.52
C LEU A 94 8.63 13.19 -6.50
N ASP A 95 8.65 12.39 -7.57
CA ASP A 95 9.67 12.49 -8.62
C ASP A 95 9.66 13.88 -9.27
N GLY A 96 8.47 14.40 -9.61
CA GLY A 96 8.31 15.74 -10.19
C GLY A 96 8.75 16.87 -9.25
N GLU A 97 8.48 16.75 -7.95
CA GLU A 97 8.93 17.72 -6.95
C GLU A 97 10.46 17.72 -6.79
N ALA A 98 11.07 16.53 -6.79
CA ALA A 98 12.51 16.38 -6.72
C ALA A 98 13.22 17.01 -7.94
N GLU A 99 12.70 16.77 -9.15
CA GLU A 99 13.20 17.37 -10.38
C GLU A 99 13.10 18.90 -10.36
N LEU A 100 11.97 19.44 -9.89
CA LEU A 100 11.76 20.88 -9.77
C LEU A 100 12.73 21.51 -8.76
N ARG A 101 12.94 20.86 -7.61
CA ARG A 101 13.90 21.30 -6.59
C ARG A 101 15.34 21.30 -7.13
N LEU A 102 15.73 20.25 -7.86
CA LEU A 102 17.04 20.15 -8.49
C LEU A 102 17.25 21.24 -9.56
N SER A 103 16.23 21.49 -10.39
CA SER A 103 16.25 22.56 -11.39
C SER A 103 16.46 23.93 -10.75
N ARG A 104 15.73 24.23 -9.67
CA ARG A 104 15.90 25.48 -8.90
C ARG A 104 17.31 25.62 -8.32
N HIS A 105 17.88 24.54 -7.77
CA HIS A 105 19.25 24.56 -7.27
C HIS A 105 20.26 24.86 -8.37
N ARG A 106 20.14 24.19 -9.53
CA ARG A 106 21.02 24.43 -10.70
C ARG A 106 20.92 25.87 -11.20
N ALA A 107 19.71 26.45 -11.22
CA ALA A 107 19.50 27.83 -11.62
C ALA A 107 20.13 28.82 -10.62
N ALA A 108 20.01 28.57 -9.32
CA ALA A 108 20.66 29.38 -8.28
C ALA A 108 22.20 29.33 -8.40
N ASP A 109 22.77 28.14 -8.61
CA ASP A 109 24.22 27.98 -8.81
C ASP A 109 24.71 28.74 -10.05
N ALA A 110 23.96 28.68 -11.16
CA ALA A 110 24.29 29.43 -12.37
C ALA A 110 24.24 30.94 -12.14
N TYR A 111 23.23 31.43 -11.44
CA TYR A 111 23.11 32.84 -11.08
C TYR A 111 24.29 33.32 -10.22
N LEU A 112 24.67 32.56 -9.19
CA LEU A 112 25.80 32.90 -8.32
C LEU A 112 27.12 32.93 -9.09
N LYS A 113 27.36 31.97 -9.99
CA LYS A 113 28.55 31.97 -10.85
C LYS A 113 28.64 33.20 -11.77
N ASN A 114 27.49 33.64 -12.29
CA ASN A 114 27.41 34.81 -13.15
C ASN A 114 27.56 36.15 -12.39
N GLN A 115 27.33 36.17 -11.07
CA GLN A 115 27.53 37.34 -10.21
C GLN A 115 28.98 37.50 -9.72
N ALA A 116 29.78 36.43 -9.75
CA ALA A 116 31.18 36.41 -9.33
C ALA A 116 32.17 36.70 -10.49
N SER A 117 31.66 37.01 -11.68
CA SER A 117 32.42 37.44 -12.87
C SER A 117 32.22 38.93 -13.12
#